data_AF-A0A6A7FW20-F1
#
_entry.id   AF-A0A6A7FW20-F1
#
_cell.length_a   1.000
_cell.length_b   1.000
_cell.length_c   1.000
_cell.angle_alpha   90.00
_cell.angle_beta   90.00
_cell.angle_gamma   90.00
#
_symmetry.space_group_name_H-M   'P 1'
#
loop_
_entity.id
_entity.type
_entity.pdbx_description
1 polymer ?
#
loop_
_entity_poly.entity_id
_entity_poly.type
_entity_poly.pdbx_seq_one_letter_code
_entity_poly.pdbx_strand_id
1 'polypeptide(L)'
;KKMMIYKIAEGTFKLSNFLDSKKEKSPSIRHLYKDIIMVIIGLLAVLKGGDMVVKYASEIATAFGMSKHLVGLTIVGIGTSLPELAVSIIAARKGQQGIVMGNIVGSNTFNILFTLGATMLLKPIAVNSAMISDVVSVAIITILVGVFAILNKKIGKLAGITFVLIYMGYMYSIISNS
;
A
#
# COMPACT_ATOMS: atom_id res chain seq x y z
N LYS A 1 -50.55 -23.08 -19.54
CA LYS A 1 -50.03 -23.87 -18.39
C LYS A 1 -48.62 -24.44 -18.64
N LYS A 2 -48.38 -25.26 -19.68
CA LYS A 2 -47.03 -25.79 -20.03
C LYS A 2 -45.95 -24.71 -20.22
N MET A 3 -46.27 -23.60 -20.90
CA MET A 3 -45.31 -22.52 -21.17
C MET A 3 -44.86 -21.75 -19.92
N MET A 4 -45.71 -21.71 -18.88
CA MET A 4 -45.39 -21.09 -17.59
C MET A 4 -44.44 -21.98 -16.77
N ILE A 5 -44.66 -23.30 -16.81
CA ILE A 5 -43.76 -24.28 -16.18
C ILE A 5 -42.37 -24.22 -16.82
N TYR A 6 -42.29 -24.07 -18.15
CA TYR A 6 -41.02 -23.96 -18.85
C TYR A 6 -40.22 -22.72 -18.45
N LYS A 7 -40.85 -21.54 -18.39
CA LYS A 7 -40.18 -20.30 -17.95
C LYS A 7 -39.69 -20.36 -16.50
N ILE A 8 -40.45 -21.02 -15.62
CA ILE A 8 -40.03 -21.21 -14.22
C ILE A 8 -38.83 -22.14 -14.15
N ALA A 9 -38.82 -23.26 -14.88
CA ALA A 9 -37.70 -24.19 -14.94
C ALA A 9 -36.43 -23.56 -15.53
N GLU A 10 -36.57 -22.74 -16.56
CA GLU A 10 -35.44 -22.02 -17.16
C GLU A 10 -34.86 -20.97 -16.19
N GLY A 11 -35.73 -20.25 -15.48
CA GLY A 11 -35.33 -19.28 -14.45
C GLY A 11 -34.60 -19.93 -13.27
N THR A 12 -35.07 -21.07 -12.77
CA THR A 12 -34.42 -21.80 -11.68
C THR A 12 -33.09 -22.41 -12.10
N PHE A 13 -32.99 -22.94 -13.32
CA PHE A 13 -31.73 -23.45 -13.87
C PHE A 13 -30.68 -22.34 -14.04
N LYS A 14 -31.10 -21.18 -14.56
CA LYS A 14 -30.22 -20.02 -14.73
C LYS A 14 -29.76 -19.46 -13.38
N LEU A 15 -30.65 -19.46 -12.37
CA LEU A 15 -30.31 -19.10 -11.00
C LEU A 15 -29.34 -20.11 -10.36
N SER A 16 -29.55 -21.42 -10.54
CA SER A 16 -28.64 -22.47 -10.07
C SER A 16 -27.23 -22.29 -10.63
N ASN A 17 -27.12 -22.10 -11.95
CA ASN A 17 -25.82 -21.89 -12.61
C ASN A 17 -25.16 -20.57 -12.17
N PHE A 18 -25.95 -19.52 -11.95
CA PHE A 18 -25.45 -18.26 -11.40
C PHE A 18 -24.91 -18.44 -9.97
N LEU A 19 -25.62 -19.19 -9.12
CA LEU A 19 -25.19 -19.48 -7.75
C LEU A 19 -23.96 -20.39 -7.71
N ASP A 20 -23.88 -21.41 -8.57
CA ASP A 20 -22.69 -22.27 -8.69
C ASP A 20 -21.50 -21.52 -9.27
N SER A 21 -21.69 -20.56 -10.20
CA SER A 21 -20.62 -19.68 -10.68
C SER A 21 -20.05 -18.76 -9.59
N LYS A 22 -20.85 -18.50 -8.54
CA LYS A 22 -20.48 -17.70 -7.36
C LYS A 22 -20.02 -18.53 -6.17
N LYS A 23 -20.09 -19.87 -6.22
CA LYS A 23 -19.47 -20.71 -5.20
C LYS A 23 -17.96 -20.57 -5.30
N GLU A 24 -17.40 -19.71 -4.48
CA GLU A 24 -15.98 -19.74 -4.17
C GLU A 24 -15.63 -21.17 -3.72
N LYS A 25 -14.62 -21.77 -4.36
CA LYS A 25 -14.12 -23.09 -3.95
C LYS A 25 -13.71 -22.99 -2.48
N SER A 26 -14.42 -23.73 -1.62
CA SER A 26 -14.06 -23.82 -0.20
C SER A 26 -12.60 -24.24 -0.07
N PRO A 27 -11.78 -23.53 0.72
CA PRO A 27 -10.36 -23.81 0.82
C PRO A 27 -10.12 -25.24 1.28
N SER A 28 -9.42 -26.01 0.45
CA SER A 28 -9.06 -27.40 0.75
C SER A 28 -7.98 -27.43 1.84
N ILE A 29 -8.33 -27.93 3.03
CA ILE A 29 -7.42 -28.05 4.19
C ILE A 29 -6.14 -28.86 3.84
N ARG A 30 -6.19 -29.75 2.83
CA ARG A 30 -5.04 -30.56 2.38
C ARG A 30 -3.86 -29.71 1.85
N HIS A 31 -4.07 -28.45 1.49
CA HIS A 31 -3.02 -27.57 0.97
C HIS A 31 -2.67 -26.40 1.89
N LEU A 32 -3.35 -26.26 3.03
CA LEU A 32 -3.15 -25.15 3.96
C LEU A 32 -1.69 -25.00 4.40
N TYR A 33 -1.00 -26.12 4.65
CA TYR A 33 0.42 -26.07 5.03
C TYR A 33 1.30 -25.51 3.89
N LYS A 34 1.00 -25.84 2.64
CA LYS A 34 1.74 -25.31 1.48
C LYS A 34 1.50 -23.82 1.32
N ASP A 35 0.26 -23.39 1.48
CA ASP A 35 -0.13 -21.97 1.39
C ASP A 35 0.56 -21.15 2.48
N ILE A 36 0.57 -21.64 3.73
CA ILE A 36 1.27 -21.00 4.85
C ILE A 36 2.77 -20.88 4.54
N ILE A 37 3.40 -21.97 4.09
CA ILE A 37 4.84 -21.96 3.75
C ILE A 37 5.11 -20.94 2.63
N MET A 38 4.29 -20.91 1.57
CA MET A 38 4.43 -19.94 0.48
C MET A 38 4.26 -18.50 0.97
N VAL A 39 3.31 -18.24 1.88
CA VAL A 39 3.12 -16.91 2.49
C VAL A 39 4.34 -16.51 3.31
N ILE A 40 4.88 -17.40 4.15
CA ILE A 40 6.08 -17.09 4.95
C ILE A 40 7.28 -16.81 4.05
N ILE A 41 7.54 -17.66 3.05
CA ILE A 41 8.67 -17.46 2.12
C ILE A 41 8.50 -16.13 1.36
N GLY A 42 7.31 -15.86 0.84
CA GLY A 42 7.01 -14.62 0.13
C GLY A 42 7.19 -13.39 1.02
N LEU A 43 6.69 -13.44 2.26
CA LEU A 43 6.85 -12.35 3.23
C LEU A 43 8.32 -12.10 3.54
N LEU A 44 9.10 -13.13 3.85
CA LEU A 44 10.53 -13.00 4.13
C LEU A 44 11.31 -12.45 2.92
N ALA A 45 10.97 -12.89 1.71
CA ALA A 45 11.61 -12.40 0.49
C ALA A 45 11.35 -10.91 0.27
N VAL A 46 10.10 -10.47 0.47
CA VAL A 46 9.72 -9.06 0.30
C VAL A 46 10.34 -8.18 1.39
N LEU A 47 10.29 -8.60 2.66
CA LEU A 47 10.90 -7.86 3.78
C LEU A 47 12.40 -7.71 3.60
N LYS A 48 13.11 -8.82 3.36
CA LYS A 48 14.56 -8.81 3.20
C LYS A 48 15.00 -8.05 1.94
N GLY A 49 14.22 -8.15 0.86
CA GLY A 49 14.45 -7.36 -0.36
C GLY A 49 14.36 -5.86 -0.10
N GLY A 50 13.33 -5.41 0.64
CA GLY A 50 13.18 -4.01 1.05
C GLY A 50 14.34 -3.54 1.91
N ASP A 51 14.71 -4.30 2.94
CA ASP A 51 15.82 -3.96 3.84
C ASP A 51 17.16 -3.84 3.11
N MET A 52 17.43 -4.74 2.16
CA MET A 52 18.63 -4.68 1.33
C MET A 52 18.65 -3.40 0.49
N VAL A 53 17.53 -3.03 -0.13
CA VAL A 53 17.44 -1.79 -0.92
C VAL A 53 17.69 -0.57 -0.03
N VAL A 54 17.03 -0.49 1.14
CA VAL A 54 17.25 0.61 2.10
C VAL A 54 18.71 0.71 2.48
N LYS A 55 19.33 -0.40 2.86
CA LYS A 55 20.71 -0.44 3.35
C LYS A 55 21.69 0.05 2.30
N TYR A 56 21.71 -0.59 1.13
CA TYR A 56 22.70 -0.26 0.10
C TYR A 56 22.45 1.11 -0.53
N ALA A 57 21.19 1.50 -0.74
CA ALA A 57 20.88 2.85 -1.23
C ALA A 57 21.29 3.94 -0.24
N SER A 58 21.12 3.71 1.07
CA SER A 58 21.53 4.67 2.11
C SER A 58 23.05 4.80 2.19
N GLU A 59 23.78 3.68 2.09
CA GLU A 59 25.25 3.69 2.02
C GLU A 59 25.76 4.48 0.80
N ILE A 60 25.15 4.26 -0.37
CA ILE A 60 25.48 5.01 -1.59
C ILE A 60 25.19 6.50 -1.39
N ALA A 61 23.98 6.86 -0.96
CA ALA A 61 23.58 8.26 -0.83
C ALA A 61 24.40 9.05 0.19
N THR A 62 24.75 8.42 1.31
CA THR A 62 25.67 9.04 2.29
C THR A 62 27.08 9.21 1.72
N ALA A 63 27.57 8.27 0.90
CA ALA A 63 28.84 8.43 0.18
C ALA A 63 28.81 9.57 -0.86
N PHE A 64 27.64 9.89 -1.42
CA PHE A 64 27.40 11.05 -2.29
C PHE A 64 27.19 12.37 -1.54
N GLY A 65 27.32 12.40 -0.20
CA GLY A 65 27.24 13.62 0.61
C GLY A 65 25.83 14.00 1.07
N MET A 66 24.84 13.12 0.88
CA MET A 66 23.46 13.35 1.33
C MET A 66 23.38 13.36 2.86
N SER A 67 22.68 14.34 3.44
CA SER A 67 22.54 14.43 4.90
C SER A 67 21.72 13.26 5.47
N LYS A 68 21.99 12.86 6.72
CA LYS A 68 21.24 11.78 7.38
C LYS A 68 19.74 12.07 7.47
N HIS A 69 19.36 13.34 7.64
CA HIS A 69 17.96 13.78 7.62
C HIS A 69 17.31 13.48 6.27
N LEU A 70 17.98 13.89 5.19
CA LEU A 70 17.49 13.74 3.84
C LEU A 70 17.44 12.26 3.41
N VAL A 71 18.43 11.44 3.78
CA VAL A 71 18.42 9.98 3.56
C VAL A 71 17.25 9.33 4.30
N GLY A 72 16.99 9.75 5.54
CA GLY A 72 15.86 9.27 6.34
C GLY A 72 14.52 9.61 5.70
N LEU A 73 14.36 10.86 5.25
CA LEU A 73 13.12 11.36 4.66
C LEU A 73 12.82 10.75 3.28
N THR A 74 13.86 10.37 2.53
CA THR A 74 13.72 9.90 1.15
C THR A 74 13.92 8.38 1.03
N ILE A 75 15.15 7.90 1.14
CA ILE A 75 15.53 6.51 0.86
C ILE A 75 14.95 5.56 1.89
N VAL A 76 15.08 5.89 3.17
CA VAL A 76 14.53 5.05 4.25
C VAL A 76 13.00 5.07 4.20
N GLY A 77 12.39 6.26 4.01
CA GLY A 77 10.95 6.40 3.84
C GLY A 77 10.38 5.58 2.68
N ILE A 78 10.97 5.70 1.48
CA ILE A 78 10.57 4.91 0.30
C ILE A 78 10.83 3.43 0.54
N GLY A 79 12.03 3.09 1.01
CA GLY A 79 12.49 1.71 1.07
C GLY A 79 11.72 0.88 2.08
N THR A 80 11.31 1.46 3.21
CA THR A 80 10.42 0.82 4.19
C THR A 80 8.99 0.60 3.66
N SER A 81 8.57 1.36 2.65
CA SER A 81 7.26 1.24 1.98
C SER A 81 7.29 0.35 0.72
N LEU A 82 8.46 -0.16 0.32
CA LEU A 82 8.60 -1.04 -0.85
C LEU A 82 7.84 -2.37 -0.69
N PRO A 83 7.88 -3.05 0.46
CA PRO A 83 7.06 -4.24 0.70
C PRO A 83 5.59 -4.02 0.42
N GLU A 84 5.02 -2.94 0.96
CA GLU A 84 3.63 -2.55 0.83
C GLU A 84 3.31 -2.19 -0.62
N LEU A 85 4.20 -1.47 -1.30
CA LEU A 85 4.05 -1.17 -2.71
C LEU A 85 3.98 -2.45 -3.56
N ALA A 86 4.87 -3.41 -3.31
CA ALA A 86 4.90 -4.68 -4.04
C ALA A 86 3.59 -5.47 -3.82
N VAL A 87 3.13 -5.58 -2.57
CA VAL A 87 1.86 -6.25 -2.23
C VAL A 87 0.68 -5.55 -2.90
N SER A 88 0.60 -4.23 -2.83
CA SER A 88 -0.46 -3.42 -3.46
C SER A 88 -0.50 -3.58 -4.98
N ILE A 89 0.66 -3.56 -5.66
CA ILE A 89 0.72 -3.73 -7.12
C ILE A 89 0.23 -5.13 -7.53
N ILE A 90 0.67 -6.17 -6.81
CA ILE A 90 0.26 -7.55 -7.11
C ILE A 90 -1.24 -7.73 -6.87
N ALA A 91 -1.76 -7.21 -5.75
CA ALA A 91 -3.19 -7.26 -5.44
C ALA A 91 -4.04 -6.47 -6.44
N ALA A 92 -3.60 -5.27 -6.83
CA ALA A 92 -4.26 -4.45 -7.85
C ALA A 92 -4.31 -5.15 -9.21
N ARG A 93 -3.22 -5.79 -9.62
CA ARG A 93 -3.17 -6.60 -10.86
C ARG A 93 -4.11 -7.80 -10.84
N LYS A 94 -4.40 -8.35 -9.66
CA LYS A 94 -5.38 -9.42 -9.45
C LYS A 94 -6.81 -8.91 -9.27
N GLY A 95 -7.06 -7.61 -9.37
CA GLY A 95 -8.37 -7.00 -9.14
C GLY A 95 -8.83 -7.02 -7.68
N GLN A 96 -7.94 -7.29 -6.73
CA GLN A 96 -8.23 -7.45 -5.31
C GLN A 96 -8.21 -6.10 -4.58
N GLN A 97 -9.16 -5.22 -4.91
CA GLN A 97 -9.20 -3.85 -4.38
C GLN A 97 -9.28 -3.78 -2.85
N GLY A 98 -9.95 -4.75 -2.20
CA GLY A 98 -10.03 -4.82 -0.75
C GLY A 98 -8.66 -5.03 -0.07
N ILE A 99 -7.79 -5.85 -0.68
CA ILE A 99 -6.42 -6.06 -0.17
C ILE A 99 -5.59 -4.80 -0.37
N VAL A 100 -5.72 -4.14 -1.52
CA VAL A 100 -5.02 -2.87 -1.80
C VAL A 100 -5.38 -1.80 -0.76
N MET A 101 -6.67 -1.59 -0.49
CA MET A 101 -7.07 -0.59 0.52
C MET A 101 -6.71 -1.00 1.94
N GLY A 102 -6.85 -2.28 2.28
CA GLY A 102 -6.43 -2.80 3.58
C GLY A 102 -4.93 -2.56 3.83
N ASN A 103 -4.10 -2.78 2.83
CA ASN A 103 -2.66 -2.55 2.90
C ASN A 103 -2.33 -1.06 3.05
N ILE A 104 -2.90 -0.18 2.22
CA ILE A 104 -2.62 1.27 2.27
C ILE A 104 -3.08 1.89 3.60
N VAL A 105 -4.33 1.63 4.00
CA VAL A 105 -4.90 2.22 5.22
C VAL A 105 -4.28 1.60 6.47
N GLY A 106 -4.10 0.28 6.47
CA GLY A 106 -3.51 -0.46 7.59
C GLY A 106 -2.09 -0.04 7.88
N SER A 107 -1.21 -0.01 6.87
CA SER A 107 0.21 0.31 7.07
C SER A 107 0.43 1.76 7.52
N ASN A 108 -0.31 2.73 6.97
CA ASN A 108 -0.19 4.12 7.41
C ASN A 108 -0.70 4.31 8.84
N THR A 109 -1.81 3.66 9.19
CA THR A 109 -2.36 3.71 10.56
C THR A 109 -1.40 3.07 11.55
N PHE A 110 -0.82 1.91 11.19
CA PHE A 110 0.17 1.22 12.01
C PHE A 110 1.44 2.06 12.20
N ASN A 111 1.96 2.69 11.14
CA ASN A 111 3.17 3.51 11.23
C ASN A 111 2.99 4.74 12.13
N ILE A 112 1.85 5.42 12.05
CA ILE A 112 1.60 6.61 12.88
C ILE A 112 1.28 6.24 14.33
N LEU A 113 0.40 5.26 14.55
CA LEU A 113 -0.06 4.94 15.90
C LEU A 113 0.93 4.04 16.66
N PHE A 114 1.41 2.99 16.01
CA PHE A 114 2.27 2.00 16.65
C PHE A 114 3.75 2.35 16.50
N THR A 115 4.27 2.46 15.27
CA THR A 115 5.72 2.65 15.07
C THR A 115 6.21 3.98 15.66
N LEU A 116 5.57 5.11 15.29
CA LEU A 116 5.92 6.43 15.81
C LEU A 116 5.60 6.55 17.31
N GLY A 117 4.42 6.09 17.73
CA GLY A 117 4.02 6.09 19.15
C GLY A 117 4.98 5.32 20.05
N ALA A 118 5.32 4.08 19.67
CA ALA A 118 6.29 3.25 20.39
C ALA A 118 7.70 3.87 20.39
N THR A 119 8.12 4.46 19.27
CA THR A 119 9.42 5.15 19.18
C THR A 119 9.48 6.32 20.17
N MET A 120 8.44 7.15 20.25
CA MET A 120 8.40 8.28 21.18
C MET A 120 8.37 7.86 22.65
N LEU A 121 7.74 6.73 22.98
CA LEU A 121 7.75 6.18 24.35
C LEU A 121 9.13 5.69 24.77
N LEU A 122 9.88 5.09 23.85
CA LEU A 122 11.22 4.56 24.13
C LEU A 122 12.30 5.64 24.06
N LYS A 123 12.20 6.55 23.09
CA LYS A 123 13.18 7.61 22.84
C LYS A 123 12.46 8.87 22.33
N PRO A 124 12.25 9.87 23.21
CA PRO A 124 11.65 11.13 22.81
C PRO A 124 12.41 11.77 21.64
N ILE A 125 11.66 12.14 20.60
CA ILE A 125 12.21 12.72 19.37
C ILE A 125 12.34 14.24 19.58
N ALA A 126 13.56 14.76 19.48
CA ALA A 126 13.79 16.21 19.47
C ALA A 126 13.40 16.77 18.10
N VAL A 127 12.37 17.61 18.07
CA VAL A 127 11.83 18.21 16.84
C VAL A 127 12.54 19.53 16.56
N ASN A 128 13.01 19.72 15.33
CA ASN A 128 13.58 20.98 14.85
C ASN A 128 12.67 21.64 13.80
N SER A 129 12.98 22.88 13.42
CA SER A 129 12.18 23.64 12.45
C SER A 129 12.09 23.00 11.07
N ALA A 130 13.15 22.32 10.61
CA ALA A 130 13.15 21.60 9.34
C ALA A 130 12.14 20.44 9.36
N MET A 131 12.13 19.64 10.43
CA MET A 131 11.16 18.55 10.60
C MET A 131 9.72 19.05 10.65
N ILE A 132 9.47 20.20 11.28
CA ILE A 132 8.12 20.80 11.29
C ILE A 132 7.70 21.19 9.88
N SER A 133 8.59 21.82 9.11
CA SER A 133 8.31 22.20 7.73
C SER A 133 7.99 21.00 6.84
N ASP A 134 8.75 19.90 6.99
CA ASP A 134 8.53 18.65 6.26
C ASP A 134 7.16 18.04 6.62
N VAL A 135 6.85 17.94 7.91
CA VAL A 135 5.56 17.38 8.40
C VAL A 135 4.37 18.21 7.91
N VAL A 136 4.46 19.53 7.98
CA VAL A 136 3.39 20.43 7.51
C VAL A 136 3.19 20.27 5.99
N SER A 137 4.28 20.20 5.22
CA SER A 137 4.22 20.01 3.77
C SER A 137 3.55 18.69 3.39
N VAL A 138 3.94 17.59 4.02
CA VAL A 138 3.32 16.27 3.80
C VAL A 138 1.86 16.24 4.24
N ALA A 139 1.53 16.86 5.37
CA ALA A 139 0.16 16.92 5.87
C ALA A 139 -0.76 17.64 4.88
N ILE A 140 -0.33 18.79 4.35
CA ILE A 140 -1.08 19.55 3.34
C ILE A 140 -1.30 18.70 2.09
N ILE A 141 -0.24 18.09 1.54
CA ILE A 141 -0.34 17.23 0.35
C ILE A 141 -1.29 16.05 0.60
N THR A 142 -1.17 15.40 1.76
CA THR A 142 -2.01 14.26 2.14
C THR A 142 -3.48 14.66 2.25
N ILE A 143 -3.78 15.83 2.85
CA ILE A 143 -5.15 16.36 2.93
C ILE A 143 -5.69 16.67 1.54
N LEU A 144 -4.92 17.33 0.68
CA LEU A 144 -5.34 17.67 -0.68
C LEU A 144 -5.65 16.42 -1.51
N VAL A 145 -4.75 15.43 -1.47
CA VAL A 145 -4.94 14.12 -2.14
C VAL A 145 -6.14 13.38 -1.55
N GLY A 146 -6.30 13.40 -0.23
CA GLY A 146 -7.41 12.75 0.48
C GLY A 146 -8.76 13.37 0.13
N VAL A 147 -8.86 14.70 0.13
CA VAL A 147 -10.08 15.43 -0.28
C VAL A 147 -10.41 15.11 -1.73
N PHE A 148 -9.42 15.16 -2.63
CA PHE A 148 -9.62 14.78 -4.03
C PHE A 148 -10.13 13.34 -4.15
N ALA A 149 -9.59 12.39 -3.38
CA ALA A 149 -9.99 11.00 -3.39
C ALA A 149 -11.41 10.77 -2.82
N ILE A 150 -11.83 11.54 -1.81
CA ILE A 150 -13.18 11.45 -1.24
C ILE A 150 -14.23 12.02 -2.19
N LEU A 151 -13.92 13.16 -2.82
CA LEU A 151 -14.82 13.80 -3.79
C LEU A 151 -14.98 12.95 -5.06
N ASN A 152 -13.91 12.26 -5.47
CA ASN A 152 -13.92 11.37 -6.62
C ASN A 152 -14.13 9.92 -6.19
N LYS A 153 -15.37 9.42 -6.29
CA LYS A 153 -15.75 8.03 -5.92
C LYS A 153 -14.92 6.90 -6.55
N LYS A 154 -14.11 7.20 -7.59
CA LYS A 154 -13.20 6.26 -8.23
C LYS A 154 -11.86 6.94 -8.52
N ILE A 155 -10.77 6.37 -8.03
CA ILE A 155 -9.41 6.76 -8.41
C ILE A 155 -9.07 6.01 -9.71
N GLY A 156 -9.13 6.72 -10.84
CA GLY A 156 -8.75 6.21 -12.15
C GLY A 156 -7.24 6.32 -12.42
N LYS A 157 -6.80 5.80 -13.56
CA LYS A 157 -5.40 5.86 -14.01
C LYS A 157 -4.83 7.29 -14.03
N LEU A 158 -5.62 8.27 -14.47
CA LEU A 158 -5.22 9.68 -14.51
C LEU A 158 -4.94 10.24 -13.11
N ALA A 159 -5.83 9.99 -12.15
CA ALA A 159 -5.63 10.39 -10.76
C ALA A 159 -4.36 9.76 -10.17
N GLY A 160 -4.13 8.47 -10.44
CA GLY A 160 -2.90 7.78 -10.01
C GLY A 160 -1.63 8.42 -10.59
N ILE A 161 -1.62 8.76 -11.88
CA ILE A 161 -0.49 9.46 -12.52
C ILE A 161 -0.28 10.83 -11.86
N THR A 162 -1.35 11.60 -11.63
CA THR A 162 -1.27 12.90 -10.97
C THR A 162 -0.65 12.77 -9.57
N PHE A 163 -1.04 11.77 -8.78
CA PHE A 163 -0.46 11.56 -7.44
C PHE A 163 1.02 11.20 -7.49
N VAL A 164 1.45 10.39 -8.46
CA VAL A 164 2.87 10.09 -8.67
C VAL A 164 3.65 11.35 -9.03
N LEU A 165 3.10 12.22 -9.88
CA LEU A 165 3.75 13.49 -10.24
C LEU A 165 3.84 14.45 -9.06
N ILE A 166 2.79 14.55 -8.24
CA ILE A 166 2.83 15.34 -6.98
C ILE A 166 3.92 14.81 -6.05
N TYR A 167 4.00 13.49 -5.89
CA TYR A 167 5.04 12.86 -5.09
C TYR A 167 6.45 13.15 -5.62
N MET A 168 6.67 13.03 -6.94
CA MET A 168 7.95 13.38 -7.57
C MET A 168 8.31 14.86 -7.38
N GLY A 169 7.34 15.77 -7.51
CA GLY A 169 7.55 17.20 -7.26
C GLY A 169 7.92 17.51 -5.81
N TYR A 170 7.27 16.84 -4.85
CA TYR A 170 7.62 16.94 -3.44
C TYR A 170 9.05 16.44 -3.15
N MET A 171 9.42 15.28 -3.70
CA MET A 171 10.77 14.73 -3.56
C MET A 171 11.83 15.66 -4.14
N TYR A 172 11.55 16.25 -5.32
CA TYR A 172 12.45 17.22 -5.93
C TYR A 172 12.64 18.46 -5.05
N SER A 173 11.55 19.05 -4.53
CA SER A 173 11.59 20.23 -3.66
C SER A 173 12.47 20.02 -2.43
N ILE A 174 12.37 18.84 -1.79
CA ILE A 174 13.16 18.51 -0.61
C ILE A 174 14.64 18.34 -0.93
N ILE A 175 14.95 17.66 -2.05
CA ILE A 175 16.33 17.44 -2.47
C ILE A 175 16.98 18.76 -2.91
N SER A 176 16.24 19.67 -3.56
CA SER A 176 16.78 20.96 -4.00
C SER A 176 16.96 21.99 -2.88
N ASN A 177 16.16 21.89 -1.82
CA ASN A 177 16.20 22.82 -0.67
C ASN A 177 17.13 22.33 0.47
N SER A 178 17.77 21.17 0.32
CA SER A 178 18.70 20.57 1.29
C SER A 178 20.15 20.72 0.84
#